data_AF-A0A1X0QKY4-F1
#
_entry.id   AF-A0A1X0QKY4-F1
#
_cell.length_a   1.000
_cell.length_b   1.000
_cell.length_c   1.000
_cell.angle_alpha   90.00
_cell.angle_beta   90.00
_cell.angle_gamma   90.00
#
_symmetry.space_group_name_H-M   'P 1'
#
loop_
_entity.id
_entity.type
_entity.pdbx_description
1 polymer ?
#
loop_
_entity_poly.entity_id
_entity_poly.type
_entity_poly.pdbx_seq_one_letter_code
_entity_poly.pdbx_strand_id
1 'polypeptide(L)'
;MVIEQEANEDEIEYFGFVPYCFTLELQQCLEDEFNDTISELNTDKELAKQIVGYFRKNCFMMVNYMRRNILKFPENFKYERLVTDEVVEDDIQEILSDVNQLQKEKTNLMKKINELKIEKIKKINISSGYKSLLKHKEDYYNLKEHLSEIKKLVEKTELKYASYVQNGDLNGIKKLMQHKNIENEYFDNELVRLERIGSIETLKQLKDNLN
;
A
#
# COMPACT_ATOMS: atom_id res chain seq x y z
N MET A 1 18.34 -31.85 4.80
CA MET A 1 19.80 -31.61 4.80
C MET A 1 20.00 -30.21 4.26
N VAL A 2 20.20 -29.25 5.17
CA VAL A 2 20.49 -27.87 4.79
C VAL A 2 21.95 -27.89 4.34
N ILE A 3 22.20 -27.68 3.07
CA ILE A 3 23.57 -27.43 2.60
C ILE A 3 23.85 -26.01 3.07
N GLU A 4 24.52 -25.89 4.21
CA GLU A 4 25.17 -24.65 4.62
C GLU A 4 26.16 -24.31 3.49
N GLN A 5 25.74 -23.40 2.61
CA GLN A 5 26.67 -22.64 1.80
C GLN A 5 27.41 -21.75 2.79
N GLU A 6 28.50 -22.25 3.37
CA GLU A 6 29.52 -21.38 3.94
C GLU A 6 29.83 -20.36 2.85
N ALA A 7 29.50 -19.10 3.13
CA ALA A 7 29.78 -18.02 2.23
C ALA A 7 31.31 -17.98 2.07
N ASN A 8 31.79 -18.21 0.85
CA ASN A 8 33.18 -18.10 0.45
C ASN A 8 33.63 -16.62 0.48
N GLU A 9 33.45 -15.94 1.60
CA GLU A 9 33.72 -14.49 1.75
C GLU A 9 35.19 -14.19 1.45
N ASP A 10 36.09 -15.05 1.93
CA ASP A 10 37.54 -14.93 1.70
C ASP A 10 37.88 -15.00 0.21
N GLU A 11 37.35 -15.99 -0.52
CA GLU A 11 37.56 -16.10 -1.96
C GLU A 11 36.90 -14.93 -2.72
N ILE A 12 35.72 -14.50 -2.31
CA ILE A 12 35.00 -13.38 -2.94
C ILE A 12 35.83 -12.09 -2.83
N GLU A 13 36.38 -11.82 -1.65
CA GLU A 13 37.22 -10.66 -1.41
C GLU A 13 38.51 -10.72 -2.25
N TYR A 14 39.21 -11.86 -2.25
CA TYR A 14 40.47 -12.00 -2.99
C TYR A 14 40.29 -11.88 -4.51
N PHE A 15 39.29 -12.58 -5.06
CA PHE A 15 39.07 -12.59 -6.50
C PHE A 15 38.34 -11.32 -6.99
N GLY A 16 37.67 -10.59 -6.09
CA GLY A 16 36.82 -9.43 -6.44
C GLY A 16 35.54 -9.82 -7.19
N PHE A 17 35.20 -11.12 -7.24
CA PHE A 17 33.99 -11.64 -7.85
C PHE A 17 33.51 -12.90 -7.13
N VAL A 18 32.25 -13.27 -7.32
CA VAL A 18 31.68 -14.50 -6.76
C VAL A 18 32.07 -15.70 -7.64
N PRO A 19 32.88 -16.66 -7.16
CA PRO A 19 33.37 -17.79 -7.98
C PRO A 19 32.26 -18.61 -8.63
N TYR A 20 31.13 -18.76 -7.93
CA TYR A 20 29.96 -19.45 -8.44
C TYR A 20 29.34 -18.72 -9.66
N CYS A 21 29.20 -17.39 -9.58
CA CYS A 21 28.68 -16.57 -10.66
C CYS A 21 29.61 -16.60 -11.87
N PHE A 22 30.92 -16.37 -11.66
CA PHE A 22 31.92 -16.42 -12.72
C PHE A 22 31.88 -17.74 -13.52
N THR A 23 31.79 -18.87 -12.81
CA THR A 23 31.76 -20.18 -13.46
C THR A 23 30.45 -20.49 -14.18
N LEU A 24 29.32 -19.91 -13.75
CA LEU A 24 28.07 -20.00 -14.50
C LEU A 24 28.12 -19.17 -15.78
N GLU A 25 28.62 -17.93 -15.69
CA GLU A 25 28.79 -17.04 -16.84
C GLU A 25 29.74 -17.66 -17.86
N LEU A 26 30.88 -18.20 -17.41
CA LEU A 26 31.83 -18.91 -18.27
C LEU A 26 31.17 -20.11 -18.97
N GLN A 27 30.41 -20.93 -18.23
CA GLN A 27 29.70 -22.06 -18.81
C GLN A 27 28.73 -21.60 -19.89
N GLN A 28 27.96 -20.54 -19.62
CA GLN A 28 26.99 -20.02 -20.55
C GLN A 28 27.65 -19.47 -21.82
N CYS A 29 28.70 -18.64 -21.69
CA CYS A 29 29.44 -18.11 -22.84
C CYS A 29 30.02 -19.23 -23.71
N LEU A 30 30.55 -20.29 -23.09
CA LEU A 30 31.09 -21.44 -23.80
C LEU A 30 29.98 -22.27 -24.48
N GLU A 31 28.82 -22.43 -23.86
CA GLU A 31 27.67 -23.10 -24.48
C GLU A 31 27.12 -22.31 -25.66
N ASP A 32 27.00 -20.99 -25.55
CA ASP A 32 26.49 -20.11 -26.61
C ASP A 32 27.40 -20.18 -27.85
N GLU A 33 28.71 -19.94 -27.67
CA GLU A 33 29.69 -20.00 -28.77
C GLU A 33 29.73 -21.38 -29.45
N PHE A 34 29.63 -22.45 -28.66
CA PHE A 34 29.62 -23.80 -29.18
C PHE A 34 28.35 -24.11 -29.97
N ASN A 35 27.18 -23.66 -29.48
CA ASN A 35 25.92 -23.85 -30.18
C ASN A 35 25.88 -23.06 -31.49
N ASP A 36 26.43 -21.85 -31.51
CA ASP A 36 26.54 -21.04 -32.73
C ASP A 36 27.42 -21.74 -33.76
N THR A 37 28.61 -22.20 -33.36
CA THR A 37 29.52 -22.96 -34.23
C THR A 37 28.87 -24.24 -34.80
N ILE A 38 28.17 -25.01 -33.97
CA ILE A 38 27.48 -26.23 -34.41
C ILE A 38 26.33 -25.92 -35.37
N SER A 39 25.64 -24.80 -35.17
CA SER A 39 24.56 -24.36 -36.03
C SER A 39 25.06 -23.95 -37.42
N GLU A 40 26.24 -23.33 -37.50
CA GLU A 40 26.89 -22.95 -38.77
C GLU A 40 27.39 -24.16 -39.57
N LEU A 41 27.82 -25.23 -38.89
CA LEU A 41 28.40 -26.43 -39.52
C LEU A 41 27.40 -27.28 -40.33
N ASN A 42 26.11 -26.92 -40.39
CA ASN A 42 25.06 -27.62 -41.15
C ASN A 42 25.11 -29.16 -41.00
N THR A 43 25.46 -29.63 -39.80
CA THR A 43 25.68 -31.06 -39.51
C THR A 43 24.34 -31.76 -39.27
N ASP A 44 24.30 -33.09 -39.41
CA ASP A 44 23.12 -33.89 -39.06
C ASP A 44 22.64 -33.56 -37.63
N LYS A 45 21.32 -33.36 -37.48
CA LYS A 45 20.69 -32.92 -36.23
C LYS A 45 20.93 -33.90 -35.08
N GLU A 46 20.97 -35.19 -35.36
CA GLU A 46 21.21 -36.19 -34.31
C GLU A 46 22.68 -36.21 -33.86
N LEU A 47 23.62 -36.06 -34.81
CA LEU A 47 25.04 -35.92 -34.50
C LEU A 47 25.31 -34.62 -33.72
N ALA A 48 24.70 -33.50 -34.12
CA ALA A 48 24.79 -32.22 -33.42
C ALA A 48 24.31 -32.32 -31.96
N LYS A 49 23.15 -32.97 -31.72
CA LYS A 49 22.65 -33.21 -30.36
C LYS A 49 23.62 -34.04 -29.51
N GLN A 50 24.21 -35.09 -30.08
CA GLN A 50 25.18 -35.92 -29.36
C GLN A 50 26.43 -35.12 -28.98
N ILE A 51 26.97 -34.34 -29.92
CA ILE A 51 28.14 -33.49 -29.71
C ILE A 51 27.88 -32.45 -28.61
N VAL A 52 26.75 -31.74 -28.66
CA VAL A 52 26.33 -30.79 -27.62
C VAL A 52 26.16 -31.49 -26.27
N GLY A 53 25.61 -32.71 -26.25
CA GLY A 53 25.48 -33.52 -25.04
C GLY A 53 26.84 -33.84 -24.40
N TYR A 54 27.82 -34.26 -25.20
CA TYR A 54 29.19 -34.51 -24.71
C TYR A 54 29.86 -33.23 -24.21
N PHE A 55 29.70 -32.14 -24.95
CA PHE A 55 30.22 -30.83 -24.56
C PHE A 55 29.70 -30.41 -23.19
N ARG A 56 28.38 -30.39 -22.99
CA ARG A 56 27.75 -30.03 -21.71
C ARG A 56 28.25 -30.87 -20.56
N LYS A 57 28.38 -32.18 -20.77
CA LYS A 57 28.90 -33.10 -19.75
C LYS A 57 30.34 -32.75 -19.35
N ASN A 58 31.21 -32.48 -20.33
CA ASN A 58 32.60 -32.12 -20.07
C ASN A 58 32.74 -30.73 -19.45
N CYS A 59 31.96 -29.75 -19.93
CA CYS A 59 31.93 -28.40 -19.39
C CYS A 59 31.49 -28.41 -17.91
N PHE A 60 30.48 -29.21 -17.57
CA PHE A 60 30.06 -29.41 -16.18
C PHE A 60 31.18 -30.01 -15.31
N MET A 61 31.94 -30.99 -15.80
CA MET A 61 33.09 -31.54 -15.07
C MET A 61 34.18 -30.49 -14.87
N MET A 62 34.49 -29.73 -15.91
CA MET A 62 35.48 -28.64 -15.87
C MET A 62 35.09 -27.57 -14.84
N VAL A 63 33.85 -27.08 -14.88
CA VAL A 63 33.35 -26.07 -13.95
C VAL A 63 33.41 -26.56 -12.51
N ASN A 64 33.02 -27.81 -12.25
CA ASN A 64 33.12 -28.37 -10.90
C ASN A 64 34.57 -28.53 -10.44
N TYR A 65 35.47 -28.90 -11.34
CA TYR A 65 36.90 -28.96 -11.05
C TYR A 65 37.45 -27.58 -10.69
N MET A 66 37.12 -26.55 -11.47
CA MET A 66 37.52 -25.16 -11.19
C MET A 66 37.02 -24.70 -9.82
N ARG A 67 35.74 -24.91 -9.52
CA ARG A 67 35.16 -24.53 -8.23
C ARG A 67 35.82 -25.19 -7.03
N ARG A 68 36.31 -26.41 -7.18
CA ARG A 68 36.89 -27.18 -6.06
C ARG A 68 38.39 -26.98 -5.90
N ASN A 69 39.12 -26.79 -7.01
CA ASN A 69 40.58 -26.86 -7.01
C ASN A 69 41.27 -25.56 -7.43
N ILE A 70 40.59 -24.66 -8.14
CA ILE A 70 41.18 -23.41 -8.65
C ILE A 70 40.63 -22.21 -7.87
N LEU A 71 39.30 -22.14 -7.72
CA LEU A 71 38.60 -20.99 -7.13
C LEU A 71 38.21 -21.19 -5.67
N LYS A 72 38.79 -22.20 -5.01
CA LYS A 72 38.60 -22.46 -3.59
C LYS A 72 39.96 -22.50 -2.92
N PHE A 73 40.09 -21.81 -1.80
CA PHE A 73 41.33 -21.87 -1.04
C PHE A 73 41.45 -23.20 -0.29
N PRO A 74 42.67 -23.73 -0.14
CA PRO A 74 42.92 -24.79 0.82
C PRO A 74 42.50 -24.34 2.23
N GLU A 75 41.92 -25.24 3.02
CA GLU A 75 41.44 -24.91 4.39
C GLU A 75 42.55 -24.32 5.27
N ASN A 76 43.81 -24.69 5.02
CA ASN A 76 44.97 -24.22 5.75
C ASN A 76 45.50 -22.85 5.28
N PHE A 77 45.05 -22.35 4.12
CA PHE A 77 45.56 -21.14 3.48
C PHE A 77 45.01 -19.84 4.09
N LYS A 78 43.94 -19.93 4.90
CA LYS A 78 43.32 -18.76 5.56
C LYS A 78 44.30 -17.97 6.44
N TYR A 79 45.28 -18.63 7.05
CA TYR A 79 46.24 -18.00 7.96
C TYR A 79 47.43 -17.35 7.27
N GLU A 80 47.79 -17.82 6.06
CA GLU A 80 48.97 -17.30 5.33
C GLU A 80 48.66 -15.97 4.64
N ARG A 81 47.40 -15.76 4.22
CA ARG A 81 46.96 -14.53 3.56
C ARG A 81 46.99 -13.29 4.47
N LEU A 82 46.53 -13.42 5.72
CA LEU A 82 46.56 -12.33 6.71
C LEU A 82 47.97 -11.79 7.00
N VAL A 83 49.01 -12.54 6.66
CA VAL A 83 50.42 -12.16 6.84
C VAL A 83 50.96 -11.41 5.62
N THR A 84 50.40 -11.64 4.44
CA THR A 84 50.85 -11.05 3.16
C THR A 84 49.95 -9.95 2.62
N ASP A 85 48.72 -9.82 3.12
CA ASP A 85 47.87 -8.67 2.80
C ASP A 85 48.61 -7.41 3.29
N GLU A 86 49.05 -6.58 2.33
CA GLU A 86 49.50 -5.23 2.63
C GLU A 86 48.37 -4.58 3.42
N VAL A 87 48.64 -4.22 4.67
CA VAL A 87 47.73 -3.37 5.44
C VAL A 87 47.66 -2.08 4.66
N VAL A 88 46.61 -1.94 3.85
CA VAL A 88 46.30 -0.69 3.18
C VAL A 88 46.06 0.27 4.33
N GLU A 89 46.96 1.24 4.50
CA GLU A 89 46.74 2.40 5.36
C GLU A 89 45.68 3.29 4.69
N ASP A 90 44.49 2.74 4.48
CA ASP A 90 43.34 3.55 4.14
C ASP A 90 43.05 4.43 5.35
N ASP A 91 42.80 5.71 5.10
CA ASP A 91 42.41 6.64 6.14
C ASP A 91 40.99 6.27 6.60
N ILE A 92 40.93 5.35 7.56
CA ILE A 92 39.70 4.88 8.19
C ILE A 92 38.90 6.08 8.74
N GLN A 93 39.54 7.20 9.09
CA GLN A 93 38.85 8.40 9.55
C GLN A 93 38.14 9.12 8.40
N GLU A 94 38.74 9.18 7.22
CA GLU A 94 38.12 9.74 6.01
C GLU A 94 36.90 8.89 5.61
N ILE A 95 37.06 7.57 5.54
CA ILE A 95 35.96 6.64 5.22
C ILE A 95 34.83 6.74 6.26
N LEU A 96 35.16 6.81 7.56
CA LEU A 96 34.17 7.01 8.62
C LEU A 96 33.46 8.37 8.52
N SER A 97 34.18 9.43 8.11
CA SER A 97 33.60 10.75 7.88
C SER A 97 32.58 10.71 6.74
N ASP A 98 32.94 10.09 5.62
CA ASP A 98 32.08 9.94 4.46
C ASP A 98 30.83 9.12 4.76
N VAL A 99 30.98 7.99 5.46
CA VAL A 99 29.85 7.17 5.92
C VAL A 99 28.92 7.97 6.82
N ASN A 100 29.47 8.75 7.76
CA ASN A 100 28.67 9.60 8.65
C ASN A 100 27.94 10.71 7.88
N GLN A 101 28.57 11.28 6.85
CA GLN A 101 27.95 12.28 5.99
C GLN A 101 26.80 11.68 5.18
N LEU A 102 27.01 10.54 4.55
CA LEU A 102 25.98 9.80 3.82
C LEU A 102 24.81 9.40 4.73
N GLN A 103 25.09 9.03 5.98
CA GLN A 103 24.04 8.70 6.95
C GLN A 103 23.22 9.92 7.38
N LYS A 104 23.86 11.09 7.54
CA LYS A 104 23.16 12.36 7.75
C LYS A 104 22.30 12.75 6.54
N GLU A 105 22.82 12.58 5.32
CA GLU A 105 22.07 12.88 4.11
C GLU A 105 20.86 11.95 3.95
N LYS A 106 21.05 10.65 4.17
CA LYS A 106 19.96 9.64 4.16
C LYS A 106 18.86 9.99 5.17
N THR A 107 19.22 10.38 6.39
CA THR A 107 18.23 10.76 7.41
C THR A 107 17.48 12.04 7.03
N ASN A 108 18.15 13.02 6.41
CA ASN A 108 17.50 14.22 5.90
C ASN A 108 16.55 13.91 4.73
N LEU A 109 16.95 13.05 3.79
CA LEU A 109 16.10 12.60 2.69
C LEU A 109 14.87 11.84 3.20
N MET A 110 15.03 10.97 4.20
CA MET A 110 13.89 10.27 4.82
C MET A 110 12.90 11.24 5.47
N LYS A 111 13.38 12.28 6.17
CA LYS A 111 12.51 13.33 6.72
C LYS A 111 11.72 14.03 5.61
N LYS A 112 12.40 14.44 4.54
CA LYS A 112 11.78 15.11 3.40
C LYS A 112 10.73 14.24 2.69
N ILE A 113 11.00 12.94 2.55
CA ILE A 113 10.02 11.99 2.01
C ILE A 113 8.76 11.93 2.88
N ASN A 114 8.92 11.89 4.21
CA ASN A 114 7.78 11.84 5.13
C ASN A 114 6.96 13.13 5.08
N GLU A 115 7.61 14.29 5.01
CA GLU A 115 6.92 15.58 4.84
C GLU A 115 6.11 15.62 3.54
N LEU A 116 6.70 15.21 2.42
CA LEU A 116 6.03 15.15 1.13
C LEU A 116 4.86 14.15 1.11
N LYS A 117 4.98 13.02 1.81
CA LYS A 117 3.88 12.05 1.98
C LYS A 117 2.70 12.68 2.71
N ILE A 118 2.96 13.40 3.80
CA ILE A 118 1.92 14.11 4.57
C ILE A 118 1.26 15.17 3.69
N GLU A 119 2.03 15.95 2.95
CA GLU A 119 1.51 16.98 2.06
C GLU A 119 0.65 16.38 0.94
N LYS A 120 1.07 15.25 0.36
CA LYS A 120 0.30 14.51 -0.64
C LYS A 120 -1.04 14.05 -0.08
N ILE A 121 -1.07 13.48 1.13
CA ILE A 121 -2.31 13.05 1.80
C ILE A 121 -3.24 14.25 2.01
N LYS A 122 -2.72 15.39 2.47
CA LYS A 122 -3.52 16.63 2.62
C LYS A 122 -4.14 17.06 1.30
N LYS A 123 -3.37 17.08 0.21
CA LYS A 123 -3.87 17.44 -1.13
C LYS A 123 -4.92 16.46 -1.64
N ILE A 124 -4.75 15.16 -1.39
CA ILE A 124 -5.76 14.14 -1.74
C ILE A 124 -7.05 14.37 -0.98
N ASN A 125 -6.99 14.59 0.33
CA ASN A 125 -8.17 14.85 1.16
C ASN A 125 -8.91 16.12 0.75
N ILE A 126 -8.17 17.19 0.44
CA ILE A 126 -8.76 18.42 -0.07
C ILE A 126 -9.46 18.15 -1.41
N SER A 127 -8.80 17.46 -2.34
CA SER A 127 -9.37 17.13 -3.64
C SER A 127 -10.59 16.22 -3.53
N SER A 128 -10.58 15.22 -2.65
CA SER A 128 -11.73 14.34 -2.44
C SER A 128 -12.91 15.09 -1.84
N GLY A 129 -12.67 16.01 -0.90
CA GLY A 129 -13.68 16.92 -0.37
C GLY A 129 -14.31 17.79 -1.45
N TYR A 130 -13.50 18.42 -2.30
CA TYR A 130 -14.02 19.20 -3.44
C TYR A 130 -14.80 18.34 -4.44
N LYS A 131 -14.35 17.12 -4.75
CA LYS A 131 -15.07 16.19 -5.62
C LYS A 131 -16.43 15.78 -5.03
N SER A 132 -16.48 15.54 -3.72
CA SER A 132 -17.73 15.23 -3.01
C SER A 132 -18.70 16.42 -3.07
N LEU A 133 -18.23 17.63 -2.78
CA LEU A 133 -19.03 18.85 -2.93
C LEU A 133 -19.54 19.06 -4.36
N LEU A 134 -18.70 18.81 -5.36
CA LEU A 134 -19.09 18.95 -6.76
C LEU A 134 -20.16 17.93 -7.16
N LYS A 135 -20.05 16.70 -6.65
CA LYS A 135 -21.02 15.62 -6.91
C LYS A 135 -22.40 15.94 -6.38
N HIS A 136 -22.48 16.58 -5.21
CA HIS A 136 -23.75 16.95 -4.55
C HIS A 136 -24.14 18.41 -4.78
N LYS A 137 -23.57 19.04 -5.81
CA LYS A 137 -23.81 20.46 -6.12
C LYS A 137 -25.31 20.73 -6.35
N GLU A 138 -25.99 19.88 -7.11
CA GLU A 138 -27.42 20.03 -7.40
C GLU A 138 -28.28 19.82 -6.15
N ASP A 139 -27.97 18.80 -5.34
CA ASP A 139 -28.63 18.55 -4.05
C ASP A 139 -28.56 19.78 -3.12
N TYR A 140 -27.40 20.44 -3.08
CA TYR A 140 -27.20 21.66 -2.30
C TYR A 140 -28.03 22.84 -2.83
N TYR A 141 -28.11 23.03 -4.15
CA TYR A 141 -28.94 24.08 -4.73
C TYR A 141 -30.43 23.82 -4.47
N ASN A 142 -30.89 22.58 -4.63
CA ASN A 142 -32.25 22.18 -4.34
C ASN A 142 -32.61 22.41 -2.87
N LEU A 143 -31.71 22.03 -1.94
CA LEU A 143 -31.89 22.29 -0.51
C LEU A 143 -32.00 23.79 -0.21
N LYS A 144 -31.16 24.62 -0.84
CA LYS A 144 -31.19 26.08 -0.68
C LYS A 144 -32.49 26.68 -1.21
N GLU A 145 -32.99 26.19 -2.34
CA GLU A 145 -34.28 26.61 -2.89
C GLU A 145 -35.42 26.24 -1.95
N HIS A 146 -35.48 24.99 -1.49
CA HIS A 146 -36.50 24.55 -0.53
C HIS A 146 -36.44 25.31 0.80
N LEU A 147 -35.25 25.62 1.32
CA LEU A 147 -35.12 26.47 2.52
C LEU A 147 -35.67 27.88 2.29
N SER A 148 -35.49 28.44 1.10
CA SER A 148 -36.06 29.74 0.72
C SER A 148 -37.59 29.67 0.64
N GLU A 149 -38.14 28.58 0.11
CA GLU A 149 -39.58 28.33 0.06
C GLU A 149 -40.19 28.16 1.45
N ILE A 150 -39.55 27.35 2.32
CA ILE A 150 -39.96 27.17 3.71
C ILE A 150 -39.93 28.51 4.44
N LYS A 151 -38.88 29.31 4.28
CA LYS A 151 -38.80 30.64 4.90
C LYS A 151 -39.97 31.53 4.46
N LYS A 152 -40.30 31.57 3.16
CA LYS A 152 -41.46 32.31 2.65
C LYS A 152 -42.78 31.78 3.19
N LEU A 153 -42.91 30.46 3.39
CA LEU A 153 -44.10 29.85 3.98
C LEU A 153 -44.25 30.23 5.46
N VAL A 154 -43.16 30.21 6.22
CA VAL A 154 -43.16 30.66 7.63
C VAL A 154 -43.56 32.13 7.70
N GLU A 155 -42.92 33.02 6.94
CA GLU A 155 -43.27 34.45 6.90
C GLU A 155 -44.74 34.66 6.51
N LYS A 156 -45.25 33.94 5.50
CA LYS A 156 -46.68 33.98 5.12
C LYS A 156 -47.60 33.48 6.23
N THR A 157 -47.18 32.46 6.98
CA THR A 157 -47.96 31.87 8.07
C THR A 157 -47.98 32.80 9.28
N GLU A 158 -46.85 33.43 9.61
CA GLU A 158 -46.75 34.46 10.64
C GLU A 158 -47.61 35.68 10.29
N LEU A 159 -47.58 36.15 9.04
CA LEU A 159 -48.43 37.25 8.58
C LEU A 159 -49.93 36.91 8.63
N LYS A 160 -50.31 35.70 8.21
CA LYS A 160 -51.70 35.22 8.33
C LYS A 160 -52.14 35.07 9.78
N TYR A 161 -51.26 34.56 10.65
CA TYR A 161 -51.55 34.45 12.07
C TYR A 161 -51.75 35.85 12.68
N ALA A 162 -50.84 36.79 12.39
CA ALA A 162 -50.95 38.17 12.84
C ALA A 162 -52.24 38.85 12.35
N SER A 163 -52.65 38.61 11.10
CA SER A 163 -53.90 39.17 10.57
C SER A 163 -55.15 38.56 11.22
N TYR A 164 -55.16 37.27 11.52
CA TYR A 164 -56.26 36.65 12.27
C TYR A 164 -56.37 37.17 13.71
N VAL A 165 -55.23 37.39 14.37
CA VAL A 165 -55.18 37.98 15.71
C VAL A 165 -55.69 39.43 15.71
N GLN A 166 -55.30 40.24 14.72
CA GLN A 166 -55.75 41.63 14.59
C GLN A 166 -57.23 41.74 14.20
N ASN A 167 -57.75 40.82 13.37
CA ASN A 167 -59.14 40.82 12.91
C ASN A 167 -60.11 40.07 13.84
N GLY A 168 -59.62 39.47 14.94
CA GLY A 168 -60.46 38.73 15.89
C GLY A 168 -61.10 37.45 15.32
N ASP A 169 -60.58 36.89 14.23
CA ASP A 169 -61.13 35.69 13.58
C ASP A 169 -60.67 34.41 14.31
N LEU A 170 -61.36 34.13 15.41
CA LEU A 170 -61.16 32.94 16.26
C LEU A 170 -61.35 31.62 15.48
N ASN A 171 -62.16 31.60 14.42
CA ASN A 171 -62.41 30.40 13.62
C ASN A 171 -61.23 30.08 12.69
N GLY A 172 -60.59 31.11 12.10
CA GLY A 172 -59.35 30.96 11.33
C GLY A 172 -58.19 30.44 12.16
N ILE A 173 -58.03 30.95 13.40
CA ILE A 173 -57.02 30.49 14.37
C ILE A 173 -57.29 29.04 14.79
N LYS A 174 -58.55 28.68 15.03
CA LYS A 174 -58.95 27.32 15.43
C LYS A 174 -58.65 26.28 14.33
N LYS A 175 -58.85 26.63 13.05
CA LYS A 175 -58.47 25.77 11.91
C LYS A 175 -56.96 25.57 11.78
N LEU A 176 -56.15 26.60 12.04
CA LEU A 176 -54.68 26.48 12.09
C LEU A 176 -54.22 25.54 13.22
N MET A 177 -54.86 25.64 14.39
CA MET A 177 -54.55 24.76 15.53
C MET A 177 -55.04 23.33 15.36
N GLN A 178 -56.07 23.07 14.55
CA GLN A 178 -56.55 21.72 14.26
C GLN A 178 -55.46 20.82 13.64
N HIS A 179 -54.53 21.37 12.84
CA HIS A 179 -53.41 20.59 12.31
C HIS A 179 -52.40 20.15 13.37
N LYS A 180 -52.13 20.99 14.39
CA LYS A 180 -51.30 20.62 15.54
C LYS A 180 -51.99 19.55 16.42
N ASN A 181 -53.31 19.60 16.50
CA ASN A 181 -54.09 18.61 17.23
C ASN A 181 -54.14 17.25 16.52
N ILE A 182 -54.09 17.22 15.18
CA ILE A 182 -54.00 15.97 14.40
C ILE A 182 -52.66 15.24 14.63
N GLU A 183 -51.54 15.96 14.77
CA GLU A 183 -50.25 15.34 15.14
C GLU A 183 -50.29 14.70 16.54
N ASN A 184 -50.90 15.39 17.50
CA ASN A 184 -51.06 14.87 18.86
C ASN A 184 -52.00 13.66 18.90
N GLU A 185 -53.13 13.71 18.18
CA GLU A 185 -54.04 12.55 18.06
C GLU A 185 -53.38 11.36 17.39
N TYR A 186 -52.52 11.57 16.38
CA TYR A 186 -51.76 10.48 15.77
C TYR A 186 -50.75 9.88 16.74
N PHE A 187 -50.05 10.72 17.51
CA PHE A 187 -49.08 10.27 18.50
C PHE A 187 -49.76 9.48 19.62
N ASP A 188 -50.89 9.96 20.14
CA ASP A 188 -51.68 9.29 21.18
C ASP A 188 -52.26 7.97 20.68
N ASN A 189 -52.74 7.91 19.42
CA ASN A 189 -53.23 6.68 18.82
C ASN A 189 -52.11 5.66 18.57
N GLU A 190 -50.91 6.10 18.18
CA GLU A 190 -49.76 5.22 18.02
C GLU A 190 -49.28 4.69 19.37
N LEU A 191 -49.33 5.50 20.43
CA LEU A 191 -49.00 5.11 21.80
C LEU A 191 -49.97 4.03 22.33
N VAL A 192 -51.27 4.22 22.12
CA VAL A 192 -52.31 3.22 22.45
C VAL A 192 -52.14 1.94 21.61
N ARG A 193 -51.72 2.05 20.35
CA ARG A 193 -51.44 0.89 19.49
C ARG A 193 -50.24 0.10 20.01
N LEU A 194 -49.19 0.79 20.43
CA LEU A 194 -47.98 0.17 20.98
C LEU A 194 -48.25 -0.50 22.34
N GLU A 195 -49.04 0.12 23.20
CA GLU A 195 -49.47 -0.47 24.49
C GLU A 195 -50.31 -1.76 24.32
N ARG A 196 -51.03 -1.91 23.20
CA ARG A 196 -51.76 -3.14 22.87
C ARG A 196 -50.85 -4.30 22.44
N ILE A 197 -49.65 -4.01 21.95
CA ILE A 197 -48.67 -5.02 21.51
C ILE A 197 -47.84 -5.50 22.70
N GLY A 198 -47.63 -4.65 23.71
CA GLY A 198 -47.03 -5.00 25.00
C GLY A 198 -46.91 -3.75 25.88
N SER A 199 -46.94 -3.92 27.20
CA SER A 199 -46.77 -2.77 28.10
C SER A 199 -45.41 -2.11 27.87
N ILE A 200 -45.34 -0.79 28.03
CA ILE A 200 -44.11 0.01 27.85
C ILE A 200 -42.96 -0.56 28.70
N GLU A 201 -43.26 -1.16 29.85
CA GLU A 201 -42.31 -1.86 30.71
C GLU A 201 -41.75 -3.14 30.09
N THR A 202 -42.57 -3.90 29.36
CA THR A 202 -42.14 -5.11 28.65
C THR A 202 -41.23 -4.76 27.46
N LEU A 203 -41.52 -3.66 26.74
CA LEU A 203 -40.69 -3.15 25.65
C LEU A 203 -39.36 -2.57 26.17
N LYS A 204 -39.36 -1.92 27.34
CA LYS A 204 -38.13 -1.48 28.03
C LYS A 204 -37.28 -2.65 28.50
N GLN A 205 -37.89 -3.69 29.09
CA GLN A 205 -37.17 -4.91 29.49
C GLN A 205 -36.57 -5.65 28.29
N LEU A 206 -37.24 -5.67 27.13
CA LEU A 206 -36.69 -6.23 25.89
C LEU A 206 -35.47 -5.45 25.39
N LYS A 207 -35.50 -4.10 25.50
CA LYS A 207 -34.38 -3.24 25.13
C LYS A 207 -33.18 -3.40 26.08
N ASP A 208 -33.43 -3.56 27.37
CA ASP A 208 -32.37 -3.76 28.36
C ASP A 208 -31.76 -5.18 28.31
N ASN A 209 -32.51 -6.18 27.82
CA ASN A 209 -32.01 -7.54 27.57
C ASN A 209 -31.32 -7.71 26.20
N LEU A 210 -31.38 -6.69 25.32
CA LEU A 210 -30.70 -6.67 24.01
C LEU A 210 -29.37 -5.88 24.04
N ASN A 211 -29.04 -5.26 25.18
CA ASN A 211 -27.71 -4.70 25.50
C ASN A 211 -26.98 -5.61 26.49
#